data_AF-A0A3M5E8H9-F1
#
_entry.id   AF-A0A3M5E8H9-F1
#
_cell.length_a   1.000
_cell.length_b   1.000
_cell.length_c   1.000
_cell.angle_alpha   90.00
_cell.angle_beta   90.00
_cell.angle_gamma   90.00
#
_symmetry.space_group_name_H-M   'P 1'
#
loop_
_entity.id
_entity.type
_entity.pdbx_description
1 polymer ?
#
loop_
_entity_poly.entity_id
_entity_poly.type
_entity_poly.pdbx_seq_one_letter_code
_entity_poly.pdbx_strand_id
1 'polypeptide(L)'
;MAERFPFLPADFDERYFQSAPADQWTDHLRGGEEVLLLNLTGEERAAFRVPRREVPVTFFLKKGGHETAQARIDTLLVDCDARRVEVTWRIRRPLKRNLFEIAQVLVGSKSAAWWRARELGKDYYPSLAALARSRQAEEDEA
;
A
#
# COMPACT_ATOMS: atom_id res chain seq x y z
N MET A 1 -2.70 21.05 34.23
CA MET A 1 -3.54 20.07 33.49
C MET A 1 -4.18 20.65 32.21
N ALA A 2 -4.32 21.97 32.06
CA ALA A 2 -4.94 22.59 30.87
C ALA A 2 -4.01 22.76 29.63
N GLU A 3 -2.72 22.48 29.75
CA GLU A 3 -1.73 22.89 28.73
C GLU A 3 -1.59 21.93 27.54
N ARG A 4 -2.28 20.78 27.57
CA ARG A 4 -2.09 19.71 26.58
C ARG A 4 -3.34 19.13 25.96
N PHE A 5 -4.51 19.36 26.55
CA PHE A 5 -5.78 19.01 25.92
C PHE A 5 -5.95 19.82 24.63
N PRO A 6 -6.28 19.22 23.46
CA PRO A 6 -6.80 17.86 23.23
C PRO A 6 -5.76 16.81 22.78
N PHE A 7 -4.46 17.06 22.92
CA PHE A 7 -3.40 16.17 22.47
C PHE A 7 -3.00 15.10 23.49
N LEU A 8 -2.35 14.03 23.01
CA LEU A 8 -1.83 12.94 23.84
C LEU A 8 -0.72 13.42 24.81
N PRO A 9 -0.49 12.70 25.93
CA PRO A 9 0.63 12.92 26.83
C PRO A 9 2.02 12.90 26.14
N ALA A 10 3.05 13.47 26.76
CA ALA A 10 4.44 13.51 26.22
C ALA A 10 5.02 12.11 26.07
N ASP A 11 4.70 11.29 27.05
CA ASP A 11 5.17 9.96 27.31
C ASP A 11 4.21 8.91 26.77
N PHE A 12 3.25 9.31 25.93
CA PHE A 12 2.34 8.37 25.29
C PHE A 12 3.13 7.43 24.36
N ASP A 13 3.07 6.14 24.66
CA ASP A 13 3.63 5.07 23.83
C ASP A 13 2.51 4.47 22.98
N GLU A 14 2.67 4.45 21.64
CA GLU A 14 1.69 3.86 20.72
C GLU A 14 1.42 2.37 20.98
N ARG A 15 2.35 1.68 21.66
CA ARG A 15 2.15 0.30 22.11
C ARG A 15 0.98 0.13 23.08
N TYR A 16 0.48 1.22 23.67
CA TYR A 16 -0.78 1.22 24.41
C TYR A 16 -1.95 0.62 23.61
N PHE A 17 -1.94 0.77 22.29
CA PHE A 17 -2.99 0.22 21.42
C PHE A 17 -2.80 -1.28 21.10
N GLN A 18 -1.71 -1.91 21.53
CA GLN A 18 -1.48 -3.34 21.28
C GLN A 18 -2.26 -4.19 22.28
N SER A 19 -3.18 -5.02 21.77
CA SER A 19 -3.89 -5.99 22.61
C SER A 19 -3.06 -7.24 22.90
N ALA A 20 -2.08 -7.55 22.06
CA ALA A 20 -1.19 -8.68 22.26
C ALA A 20 -0.21 -8.42 23.43
N PRO A 21 0.20 -9.43 24.21
CA PRO A 21 1.29 -9.32 25.17
C PRO A 21 2.64 -9.01 24.50
N ALA A 22 3.58 -8.45 25.26
CA ALA A 22 4.84 -7.92 24.73
C ALA A 22 5.74 -8.98 24.05
N ASP A 23 5.67 -10.23 24.48
CA ASP A 23 6.40 -11.37 23.88
C ASP A 23 5.81 -11.81 22.53
N GLN A 24 4.63 -11.32 22.16
CA GLN A 24 3.98 -11.56 20.87
C GLN A 24 4.11 -10.37 19.91
N TRP A 25 4.80 -9.32 20.31
CA TRP A 25 5.06 -8.19 19.44
C TRP A 25 6.18 -8.51 18.46
N THR A 26 6.07 -7.93 17.28
CA THR A 26 7.09 -8.06 16.24
C THR A 26 7.22 -6.73 15.50
N ASP A 27 8.40 -6.51 14.93
CA ASP A 27 8.59 -5.43 13.97
C ASP A 27 7.72 -5.66 12.74
N HIS A 28 7.53 -4.62 11.93
CA HIS A 28 6.88 -4.79 10.64
C HIS A 28 7.59 -5.85 9.79
N LEU A 29 6.79 -6.76 9.22
CA LEU A 29 7.26 -7.75 8.26
C LEU A 29 7.88 -7.05 7.04
N ARG A 30 9.00 -7.59 6.57
CA ARG A 30 9.77 -7.11 5.42
C ARG A 30 9.51 -7.94 4.16
N GLY A 31 8.90 -9.11 4.32
CA GLY A 31 8.73 -10.10 3.27
C GLY A 31 9.91 -11.07 3.23
N GLY A 32 9.61 -12.33 2.92
CA GLY A 32 10.57 -13.41 2.92
C GLY A 32 10.74 -14.09 4.29
N GLU A 33 10.02 -13.69 5.33
CA GLU A 33 9.94 -14.44 6.59
C GLU A 33 9.24 -15.79 6.37
N GLU A 34 9.67 -16.82 7.10
CA GLU A 34 8.98 -18.11 7.15
C GLU A 34 7.94 -18.08 8.27
N VAL A 35 6.72 -18.50 7.95
CA VAL A 35 5.62 -18.65 8.90
C VAL A 35 5.31 -20.12 9.04
N LEU A 36 5.39 -20.60 10.28
CA LEU A 36 5.14 -21.98 10.64
C LEU A 36 3.88 -22.06 11.51
N LEU A 37 2.94 -22.89 11.09
CA LEU A 37 1.70 -23.20 11.78
C LEU A 37 1.81 -24.61 12.34
N LEU A 38 1.72 -24.76 13.66
CA LEU A 38 1.79 -26.04 14.35
C LEU A 38 0.45 -26.34 15.01
N ASN A 39 -0.20 -27.44 14.61
CA ASN A 39 -1.51 -27.86 15.12
C ASN A 39 -2.61 -26.78 14.99
N LEU A 40 -2.47 -25.87 14.02
CA LEU A 40 -3.44 -24.80 13.74
C LEU A 40 -4.31 -25.09 12.51
N THR A 41 -4.11 -26.23 11.85
CA THR A 41 -4.87 -26.66 10.68
C THR A 41 -5.29 -28.12 10.84
N GLY A 42 -5.99 -28.69 9.87
CA GLY A 42 -6.21 -30.15 9.82
C GLY A 42 -4.92 -30.98 9.68
N GLU A 43 -3.79 -30.34 9.36
CA GLU A 43 -2.45 -30.92 9.32
C GLU A 43 -1.65 -30.51 10.57
N GLU A 44 -0.81 -31.41 11.09
CA GLU A 44 0.05 -31.15 12.26
C GLU A 44 1.01 -29.96 12.02
N ARG A 45 1.45 -29.79 10.77
CA ARG A 45 2.41 -28.78 10.37
C ARG A 45 2.08 -28.22 9.00
N ALA A 46 1.89 -26.91 8.92
CA ALA A 46 1.79 -26.16 7.67
C ALA A 46 2.78 -24.98 7.68
N ALA A 47 3.31 -24.61 6.53
CA ALA A 47 4.26 -23.50 6.44
C ALA A 47 4.12 -22.74 5.11
N PHE A 48 4.45 -21.46 5.16
CA PHE A 48 4.55 -20.63 3.96
C PHE A 48 5.61 -19.53 4.17
N ARG A 49 5.99 -18.88 3.07
CA ARG A 49 6.90 -17.73 3.11
C ARG A 49 6.15 -16.46 2.77
N VAL A 50 6.29 -15.43 3.59
CA VAL A 50 5.69 -14.12 3.32
C VAL A 50 6.21 -13.61 1.98
N PRO A 51 5.35 -13.17 1.05
CA PRO A 51 5.78 -12.76 -0.29
C PRO A 51 6.70 -11.54 -0.22
N ARG A 52 7.83 -11.61 -0.92
CA ARG A 52 8.72 -10.47 -1.10
C ARG A 52 8.23 -9.64 -2.29
N ARG A 53 7.48 -8.58 -2.01
CA ARG A 53 6.93 -7.67 -3.03
C ARG A 53 7.16 -6.22 -2.63
N GLU A 54 7.67 -5.44 -3.57
CA GLU A 54 7.70 -3.99 -3.45
C GLU A 54 6.37 -3.43 -3.94
N VAL A 55 5.78 -2.53 -3.14
CA VAL A 55 4.54 -1.84 -3.46
C VAL A 55 4.82 -0.33 -3.40
N PRO A 56 5.44 0.24 -4.45
CA PRO A 56 5.64 1.67 -4.52
C PRO A 56 4.29 2.36 -4.66
N VAL A 57 4.13 3.48 -3.96
CA VAL A 57 2.96 4.35 -4.06
C VAL A 57 3.44 5.75 -4.39
N THR A 58 3.02 6.26 -5.54
CA THR A 58 3.32 7.63 -5.98
C THR A 58 2.12 8.54 -5.73
N PHE A 59 2.35 9.62 -4.99
CA PHE A 59 1.38 10.70 -4.77
C PHE A 59 1.70 11.85 -5.71
N PHE A 60 0.74 12.22 -6.57
CA PHE A 60 0.85 13.39 -7.45
C PHE A 60 0.20 14.59 -6.81
N LEU A 61 0.91 15.71 -6.73
CA LEU A 61 0.44 16.92 -6.06
C LEU A 61 -0.25 17.86 -7.06
N LYS A 62 -1.32 18.54 -6.63
CA LYS A 62 -2.03 19.51 -7.49
C LYS A 62 -1.16 20.69 -7.93
N LYS A 63 -0.18 21.08 -7.11
CA LYS A 63 0.75 22.17 -7.45
C LYS A 63 1.93 21.73 -8.34
N GLY A 64 1.90 20.48 -8.82
CA GLY A 64 2.98 19.88 -9.58
C GLY A 64 3.94 19.08 -8.70
N GLY A 65 4.70 18.21 -9.37
CA GLY A 65 5.60 17.26 -8.71
C GLY A 65 4.89 16.00 -8.22
N HIS A 66 5.71 15.04 -7.82
CA HIS A 66 5.26 13.79 -7.23
C HIS A 66 6.27 13.30 -6.21
N GLU A 67 5.79 12.47 -5.28
CA GLU A 67 6.62 11.78 -4.30
C GLU A 67 6.27 10.30 -4.34
N THR A 68 7.29 9.45 -4.31
CA THR A 68 7.11 8.00 -4.31
C THR A 68 7.66 7.44 -3.00
N ALA A 69 6.87 6.60 -2.34
CA ALA A 69 7.27 5.94 -1.13
C ALA A 69 6.82 4.48 -1.14
N GLN A 70 7.53 3.63 -0.39
CA GLN A 70 7.26 2.19 -0.35
C GLN A 70 6.21 1.90 0.73
N ALA A 71 5.12 1.24 0.35
CA ALA A 71 4.18 0.70 1.32
C ALA A 71 4.80 -0.49 2.05
N ARG A 72 4.55 -0.61 3.36
CA ARG A 72 5.09 -1.67 4.22
C ARG A 72 4.01 -2.71 4.48
N ILE A 73 4.41 -3.95 4.75
CA ILE A 73 3.47 -4.97 5.23
C ILE A 73 2.96 -4.50 6.60
N ASP A 74 1.67 -4.23 6.65
CA ASP A 74 0.97 -3.74 7.83
C ASP A 74 0.20 -4.86 8.51
N THR A 75 -0.40 -5.76 7.72
CA THR A 75 -1.17 -6.89 8.23
C THR A 75 -0.83 -8.15 7.45
N LEU A 76 -0.58 -9.24 8.18
CA LEU A 76 -0.59 -10.62 7.68
C LEU A 76 -1.73 -11.35 8.37
N LEU A 77 -2.76 -11.72 7.60
CA LEU A 77 -3.89 -12.49 8.08
C LEU A 77 -3.73 -13.94 7.60
N VAL A 78 -3.85 -14.87 8.54
CA VAL A 78 -3.84 -16.30 8.26
C VAL A 78 -5.18 -16.87 8.68
N ASP A 79 -5.97 -17.25 7.68
CA ASP A 79 -7.22 -17.98 7.87
C ASP A 79 -6.90 -19.48 7.71
N CYS A 80 -6.75 -20.16 8.84
CA CYS A 80 -6.41 -21.58 8.85
C CYS A 80 -7.53 -22.47 8.32
N ASP A 81 -8.80 -22.09 8.55
CA ASP A 81 -9.96 -22.87 8.15
C ASP A 81 -10.18 -22.77 6.64
N ALA A 82 -10.12 -21.55 6.09
CA ALA A 82 -10.20 -21.31 4.65
C ALA A 82 -8.91 -21.64 3.90
N ARG A 83 -7.82 -21.95 4.63
CA ARG A 83 -6.45 -22.12 4.10
C ARG A 83 -6.02 -20.95 3.20
N ARG A 84 -6.27 -19.73 3.67
CA ARG A 84 -5.96 -18.50 2.95
C ARG A 84 -5.00 -17.63 3.74
N VAL A 85 -4.04 -17.05 3.02
CA VAL A 85 -3.15 -16.01 3.55
C VAL A 85 -3.43 -14.72 2.81
N GLU A 86 -3.67 -13.65 3.57
CA GLU A 86 -3.86 -12.31 3.04
C GLU A 86 -2.78 -11.38 3.58
N VAL A 87 -2.23 -10.55 2.72
CA VAL A 87 -1.18 -9.59 3.07
C VAL A 87 -1.64 -8.21 2.64
N THR A 88 -1.65 -7.28 3.60
CA THR A 88 -1.99 -5.88 3.36
C THR A 88 -0.73 -5.03 3.44
N TRP A 89 -0.43 -4.33 2.35
CA TRP A 89 0.57 -3.27 2.35
C TRP A 89 -0.12 -1.93 2.62
N ARG A 90 0.42 -1.15 3.56
CA ARG A 90 -0.11 0.16 3.93
C ARG A 90 0.97 1.23 3.86
N ILE A 91 0.55 2.42 3.44
CA ILE A 91 1.34 3.65 3.54
C ILE A 91 0.45 4.77 4.08
N ARG A 92 1.05 5.69 4.83
CA ARG A 92 0.41 6.90 5.33
C ARG A 92 1.24 8.10 4.93
N ARG A 93 0.57 9.16 4.49
CA ARG A 93 1.21 10.42 4.09
C ARG A 93 0.42 11.59 4.67
N PRO A 94 0.95 12.30 5.68
CA PRO A 94 0.25 13.43 6.29
C PRO A 94 -0.05 14.51 5.26
N LEU A 95 -1.26 15.08 5.30
CA LEU A 95 -1.58 16.24 4.47
C LEU A 95 -1.00 17.51 5.09
N LYS A 96 -0.43 18.40 4.27
CA LYS A 96 0.26 19.61 4.74
C LYS A 96 -0.61 20.86 4.71
N ARG A 97 -1.49 20.98 3.70
CA ARG A 97 -2.25 22.21 3.44
C ARG A 97 -3.76 21.99 3.46
N ASN A 98 -4.28 21.05 2.67
CA ASN A 98 -5.71 20.73 2.63
C ASN A 98 -6.00 19.35 2.02
N LEU A 99 -7.26 18.93 2.07
CA LEU A 99 -7.75 17.64 1.54
C LEU A 99 -7.54 17.46 0.02
N PHE A 100 -7.33 18.53 -0.72
CA PHE A 100 -7.24 18.52 -2.19
C PHE A 100 -5.80 18.62 -2.71
N GLU A 101 -4.78 18.56 -1.86
CA GLU A 101 -3.40 18.74 -2.31
C GLU A 101 -2.86 17.56 -3.13
N ILE A 102 -3.47 16.38 -2.98
CA ILE A 102 -3.19 15.19 -3.79
C ILE A 102 -4.18 15.16 -4.95
N ALA A 103 -3.65 15.19 -6.17
CA ALA A 103 -4.43 15.11 -7.41
C ALA A 103 -4.73 13.65 -7.79
N GLN A 104 -3.76 12.76 -7.58
CA GLN A 104 -3.85 11.36 -7.98
C GLN A 104 -2.89 10.52 -7.15
N VAL A 105 -3.23 9.23 -6.98
CA VAL A 105 -2.35 8.23 -6.40
C VAL A 105 -2.15 7.11 -7.41
N LEU A 106 -0.90 6.69 -7.62
CA LEU A 106 -0.53 5.51 -8.39
C LEU A 106 0.00 4.45 -7.43
N VAL A 107 -0.60 3.26 -7.47
CA VAL A 107 -0.11 2.08 -6.74
C VAL A 107 0.58 1.14 -7.73
N GLY A 108 1.80 0.73 -7.39
CA GLY A 108 2.64 -0.11 -8.22
C GLY A 108 3.54 0.66 -9.19
N SER A 109 4.30 -0.08 -9.99
CA SER A 109 5.23 0.46 -10.96
C SER A 109 4.59 0.70 -12.33
N LYS A 110 5.10 1.68 -13.07
CA LYS A 110 4.77 1.96 -14.46
C LYS A 110 6.02 1.98 -15.33
N SER A 111 5.85 1.77 -16.62
CA SER A 111 6.94 1.79 -17.59
C SER A 111 7.55 3.19 -17.71
N ALA A 112 8.81 3.27 -18.13
CA ALA A 112 9.46 4.56 -18.41
C ALA A 112 8.70 5.39 -19.47
N ALA A 113 8.12 4.73 -20.46
CA ALA A 113 7.29 5.38 -21.48
C ALA A 113 6.03 6.02 -20.89
N TRP A 114 5.39 5.39 -19.89
CA TRP A 114 4.25 5.97 -19.18
C TRP A 114 4.65 7.24 -18.42
N TRP A 115 5.78 7.20 -17.71
CA TRP A 115 6.32 8.37 -17.00
C TRP A 115 6.63 9.52 -17.95
N ARG A 116 7.32 9.23 -19.07
CA ARG A 116 7.63 10.23 -20.09
C ARG A 116 6.38 10.82 -20.73
N ALA A 117 5.39 10.00 -21.07
CA ALA A 117 4.13 10.49 -21.63
C ALA A 117 3.43 11.45 -20.66
N ARG A 118 3.37 11.08 -19.37
CA ARG A 118 2.79 11.92 -18.32
C ARG A 118 3.54 13.25 -18.16
N GLU A 119 4.86 13.23 -18.11
CA GLU A 119 5.69 14.46 -18.03
C GLU A 119 5.46 15.40 -19.21
N LEU A 120 5.24 14.83 -20.40
CA LEU A 120 4.95 15.57 -21.62
C LEU A 120 3.47 15.96 -21.78
N GLY A 121 2.61 15.60 -20.82
CA GLY A 121 1.16 15.83 -20.92
C GLY A 121 0.49 15.08 -22.07
N LYS A 122 1.04 13.93 -22.47
CA LYS A 122 0.54 13.08 -23.56
C LYS A 122 -0.21 11.87 -23.02
N ASP A 123 -1.21 11.43 -23.77
CA ASP A 123 -1.87 10.17 -23.51
C ASP A 123 -0.91 8.99 -23.71
N TYR A 124 -0.98 8.05 -22.80
CA TYR A 124 -0.21 6.81 -22.87
C TYR A 124 -1.12 5.65 -23.25
N TYR A 125 -0.73 4.92 -24.30
CA TYR A 125 -1.35 3.66 -24.68
C TYR A 125 -0.34 2.52 -24.48
N PRO A 126 -0.70 1.46 -23.72
CA PRO A 126 0.21 0.34 -23.49
C PRO A 126 0.50 -0.48 -24.76
N SER A 127 -0.33 -0.35 -25.81
CA SER A 127 -0.13 -1.01 -27.10
C SER A 127 -0.91 -0.29 -28.21
N LEU A 128 -0.57 -0.58 -29.48
CA LEU A 128 -1.32 -0.09 -30.65
C LEU A 128 -2.79 -0.53 -30.60
N ALA A 129 -3.06 -1.74 -30.12
CA ALA A 129 -4.43 -2.22 -29.94
C ALA A 129 -5.21 -1.40 -28.90
N ALA A 130 -4.54 -0.92 -27.84
CA ALA A 130 -5.18 -0.03 -26.87
C ALA A 130 -5.49 1.36 -27.47
N LEU A 131 -4.59 1.89 -28.31
CA LEU A 131 -4.84 3.13 -29.05
C LEU A 131 -6.02 2.99 -30.03
N ALA A 132 -6.07 1.90 -30.80
CA ALA A 132 -7.16 1.65 -31.74
C ALA A 132 -8.53 1.61 -31.04
N ARG A 133 -8.61 0.95 -29.87
CA ARG A 133 -9.84 0.92 -29.06
C ARG A 133 -10.24 2.30 -28.54
N SER A 134 -9.29 3.16 -28.18
CA SER A 134 -9.59 4.53 -27.73
C SER A 134 -10.25 5.35 -28.83
N ARG A 135 -9.73 5.27 -30.06
CA ARG A 135 -10.29 5.99 -31.21
C ARG A 135 -11.70 5.51 -31.57
N GLN A 136 -11.91 4.20 -31.54
CA GLN A 136 -13.24 3.62 -31.79
C GLN A 136 -14.27 4.12 -30.76
N ALA A 137 -13.89 4.20 -29.48
CA ALA A 137 -14.77 4.70 -28.43
C ALA A 137 -15.09 6.20 -28.60
N GLU A 138 -14.11 7.02 -29.02
CA GLU A 138 -14.32 8.44 -29.33
C GLU A 138 -15.27 8.63 -30.54
N GLU A 139 -15.20 7.75 -31.54
CA GLU A 139 -16.09 7.76 -32.70
C GLU A 139 -17.51 7.31 -32.36
N ASP A 140 -17.68 6.35 -31.43
CA ASP A 140 -18.99 5.86 -30.99
C ASP A 140 -19.72 6.84 -30.05
N GLU A 141 -18.99 7.73 -29.38
CA GLU A 141 -19.55 8.77 -28.48
C GLU A 141 -19.91 10.08 -29.21
N ALA A 142 -19.55 10.23 -30.49
CA ALA A 142 -19.75 11.44 -31.31
C ALA A 142 -21.04 11.41 -32.17
#